data_AF-A0A6I7PQ74-F1
#
_entry.id   AF-A0A6I7PQ74-F1
#
_cell.length_a   1.000
_cell.length_b   1.000
_cell.length_c   1.000
_cell.angle_alpha   90.00
_cell.angle_beta   90.00
_cell.angle_gamma   90.00
#
_symmetry.space_group_name_H-M   'P 1'
#
loop_
_entity.id
_entity.type
_entity.pdbx_description
1 polymer ?
#
loop_
_entity_poly.entity_id
_entity_poly.type
_entity_poly.pdbx_seq_one_letter_code
_entity_poly.pdbx_strand_id
1 'polypeptide(L)'
;MNRITEIRRSRMSPIVTAALACVIASPLFVAGVAAAQTGAEAEAQGVEREARTDRTERRGQPRQRGEAGAREFSTEVMRERLTKRLNDIDAERARITDALTLIDDGAPAEEVLRSLRPQADAEAGERPRRWQRPNGAHGMRGHDGAHRPVPPHVRERMMEVLKERNPDLHRRMSEMRRNRPEAADRMTEFLAPRMQELSELSERDPALFELRMQALRLDLSSIEAARRVADLRRAGDAGDGLAAAEQELRGLVSQRIDLRLQERAHQAEQLSKRLEQARDGQRLDAERREQFVNRMTEEFVRRVDRDTRRN
;
A
#
# COMPACT_ATOMS: atom_id res chain seq x y z
N MET A 1 69.95 -12.18 -18.22
CA MET A 1 69.68 -12.72 -16.86
C MET A 1 68.21 -12.49 -16.56
N ASN A 2 67.46 -13.59 -16.58
CA ASN A 2 66.00 -13.65 -16.65
C ASN A 2 65.35 -13.35 -15.29
N ARG A 3 64.42 -12.39 -15.25
CA ARG A 3 63.46 -12.26 -14.13
C ARG A 3 62.18 -12.96 -14.52
N ILE A 4 61.91 -14.03 -13.78
CA ILE A 4 60.77 -14.93 -13.88
C ILE A 4 59.50 -14.18 -13.47
N THR A 5 58.51 -14.16 -14.35
CA THR A 5 57.14 -13.71 -14.13
C THR A 5 56.37 -14.79 -13.38
N GLU A 6 56.10 -14.55 -12.09
CA GLU A 6 55.33 -15.45 -11.24
C GLU A 6 53.83 -15.12 -11.39
N ILE A 7 53.16 -15.87 -12.26
CA ILE A 7 51.70 -15.80 -12.48
C ILE A 7 51.00 -16.46 -11.30
N ARG A 8 50.47 -15.64 -10.40
CA ARG A 8 49.65 -16.03 -9.25
C ARG A 8 48.32 -16.60 -9.74
N ARG A 9 48.23 -17.93 -9.88
CA ARG A 9 46.99 -18.66 -10.15
C ARG A 9 46.01 -18.45 -8.99
N SER A 10 44.95 -17.67 -9.25
CA SER A 10 43.78 -17.57 -8.39
C SER A 10 43.07 -18.92 -8.32
N ARG A 11 42.98 -19.48 -7.11
CA ARG A 11 42.07 -20.60 -6.83
C ARG A 11 40.65 -20.03 -6.81
N MET A 12 39.89 -20.28 -7.87
CA MET A 12 38.44 -20.07 -7.87
C MET A 12 37.79 -21.08 -6.91
N SER A 13 37.02 -20.57 -5.96
CA SER A 13 36.23 -21.35 -5.01
C SER A 13 34.99 -21.93 -5.69
N PRO A 14 34.70 -23.25 -5.58
CA PRO A 14 33.48 -23.85 -6.11
C PRO A 14 32.39 -23.87 -5.03
N ILE A 15 31.69 -22.75 -4.81
CA ILE A 15 30.50 -22.70 -3.93
C ILE A 15 29.38 -21.83 -4.52
N VAL A 16 29.07 -22.00 -5.81
CA VAL A 16 27.85 -21.44 -6.41
C VAL A 16 27.22 -22.48 -7.32
N THR A 17 26.72 -23.57 -6.74
CA THR A 17 25.92 -24.56 -7.47
C THR A 17 25.02 -25.32 -6.50
N ALA A 18 23.88 -24.71 -6.12
CA ALA A 18 22.65 -25.40 -5.70
C ALA A 18 21.68 -24.41 -5.03
N ALA A 19 20.72 -23.87 -5.79
CA ALA A 19 19.37 -23.50 -5.34
C ALA A 19 18.60 -22.82 -6.50
N LEU A 20 18.39 -23.57 -7.59
CA LEU A 20 17.47 -23.16 -8.66
C LEU A 20 16.69 -24.39 -9.15
N ALA A 21 15.75 -24.85 -8.32
CA ALA A 21 14.71 -25.81 -8.71
C ALA A 21 13.58 -25.75 -7.66
N CYS A 22 12.33 -25.90 -8.12
CA CYS A 22 11.04 -25.78 -7.40
C CYS A 22 10.58 -24.32 -7.20
N VAL A 23 9.47 -23.82 -7.75
CA VAL A 23 8.18 -24.42 -8.11
C VAL A 23 7.55 -23.63 -9.28
N ILE A 24 7.42 -24.25 -10.45
CA ILE A 24 6.48 -23.86 -11.50
C ILE A 24 5.53 -25.03 -11.66
N ALA A 25 4.31 -24.91 -11.14
CA ALA A 25 3.12 -25.65 -11.58
C ALA A 25 1.90 -25.18 -10.77
N SER A 26 1.19 -24.17 -11.26
CA SER A 26 -0.22 -23.98 -10.91
C SER A 26 -1.02 -23.91 -12.20
N PRO A 27 -1.89 -24.88 -12.48
CA PRO A 27 -2.68 -24.92 -13.70
C PRO A 27 -3.79 -23.86 -13.66
N LEU A 28 -4.01 -23.27 -14.83
CA LEU A 28 -5.23 -22.57 -15.21
C LEU A 28 -6.46 -23.43 -14.87
N PHE A 29 -7.23 -23.03 -13.85
CA PHE A 29 -8.63 -23.42 -13.72
C PHE A 29 -9.51 -22.22 -14.06
N VAL A 30 -9.91 -22.18 -15.34
CA VAL A 30 -11.02 -21.37 -15.83
C VAL A 30 -12.24 -22.29 -15.88
N ALA A 31 -13.16 -22.08 -14.94
CA ALA A 31 -14.57 -22.48 -15.01
C ALA A 31 -15.27 -21.56 -14.01
N GLY A 32 -16.07 -20.57 -14.41
CA GLY A 32 -17.38 -20.79 -14.99
C GLY A 32 -18.43 -20.72 -13.88
N VAL A 33 -18.79 -19.50 -13.45
CA VAL A 33 -20.08 -19.25 -12.77
C VAL A 33 -20.71 -18.02 -13.40
N ALA A 34 -21.64 -18.30 -14.30
CA ALA A 34 -22.61 -17.37 -14.83
C ALA A 34 -23.78 -17.22 -13.85
N ALA A 35 -24.32 -16.00 -13.81
CA ALA A 35 -25.74 -15.64 -13.63
C ALA A 35 -26.59 -16.31 -12.52
N ALA A 36 -26.93 -15.51 -11.49
CA ALA A 36 -28.15 -15.52 -10.66
C ALA A 36 -27.84 -14.65 -9.42
N GLN A 37 -28.60 -13.67 -8.93
CA GLN A 37 -30.01 -13.31 -9.06
C GLN A 37 -30.14 -11.81 -8.72
N THR A 38 -30.88 -11.09 -9.55
CA THR A 38 -31.64 -9.91 -9.16
C THR A 38 -32.90 -10.36 -8.41
N GLY A 39 -33.26 -9.67 -7.32
CA GLY A 39 -34.64 -9.77 -6.81
C GLY A 39 -34.84 -9.38 -5.35
N ALA A 40 -35.78 -8.44 -5.18
CA ALA A 40 -36.74 -8.32 -4.09
C ALA A 40 -36.35 -7.53 -2.82
N GLU A 41 -36.85 -6.29 -2.81
CA GLU A 41 -37.88 -5.79 -1.89
C GLU A 41 -37.60 -5.86 -0.38
N ALA A 42 -37.43 -4.67 0.23
CA ALA A 42 -37.78 -4.43 1.61
C ALA A 42 -38.52 -3.08 1.72
N GLU A 43 -39.82 -3.14 1.41
CA GLU A 43 -40.81 -2.15 1.86
C GLU A 43 -41.24 -2.45 3.30
N ALA A 44 -41.58 -1.36 4.00
CA ALA A 44 -42.47 -1.27 5.15
C ALA A 44 -42.01 -1.84 6.51
N GLN A 45 -41.71 -0.91 7.43
CA GLN A 45 -42.58 -0.76 8.60
C GLN A 45 -42.44 0.66 9.18
N GLY A 46 -43.50 1.45 8.98
CA GLY A 46 -43.74 2.67 9.73
C GLY A 46 -44.12 2.34 11.16
N VAL A 47 -43.56 3.09 12.11
CA VAL A 47 -44.10 3.25 13.45
C VAL A 47 -44.22 4.75 13.71
N GLU A 48 -45.40 5.08 14.19
CA GLU A 48 -46.01 6.39 14.27
C GLU A 48 -45.24 7.39 15.15
N ARG A 49 -45.29 8.64 14.71
CA ARG A 49 -45.10 9.83 15.52
C ARG A 49 -46.36 10.06 16.37
N GLU A 50 -46.17 10.31 17.66
CA GLU A 50 -46.88 11.36 18.40
C GLU A 50 -46.00 11.75 19.60
N ALA A 51 -45.28 12.86 19.51
CA ALA A 51 -45.69 14.18 19.99
C ALA A 51 -45.42 14.40 21.49
N ARG A 52 -44.29 15.05 21.81
CA ARG A 52 -44.21 15.95 22.96
C ARG A 52 -43.22 17.09 22.71
N THR A 53 -43.83 18.27 22.62
CA THR A 53 -43.36 19.65 22.84
C THR A 53 -42.18 19.73 23.82
N ASP A 54 -41.21 20.63 23.69
CA ASP A 54 -41.35 22.08 23.86
C ASP A 54 -39.93 22.71 23.82
N ARG A 55 -39.90 23.99 23.46
CA ARG A 55 -38.96 25.01 23.94
C ARG A 55 -37.44 24.92 23.71
N THR A 56 -37.04 25.82 22.80
CA THR A 56 -35.97 26.82 23.01
C THR A 56 -34.57 26.33 23.35
N GLU A 57 -33.75 26.15 22.32
CA GLU A 57 -32.33 26.52 22.38
C GLU A 57 -31.83 26.97 21.00
N ARG A 58 -31.56 28.28 20.92
CA ARG A 58 -30.81 28.92 19.85
C ARG A 58 -29.36 28.45 19.92
N ARG A 59 -28.70 28.45 18.75
CA ARG A 59 -27.23 28.46 18.56
C ARG A 59 -26.55 27.10 18.48
N GLY A 60 -26.87 26.39 17.40
CA GLY A 60 -26.16 25.18 17.01
C GLY A 60 -26.88 24.50 15.86
N GLN A 61 -27.03 25.18 14.72
CA GLN A 61 -27.42 24.44 13.51
C GLN A 61 -26.24 23.50 13.20
N PRO A 62 -26.36 22.16 13.38
CA PRO A 62 -25.43 21.27 12.70
C PRO A 62 -25.51 21.70 11.25
N ARG A 63 -24.36 22.01 10.64
CA ARG A 63 -24.30 22.06 9.18
C ARG A 63 -24.95 20.76 8.76
N GLN A 64 -26.15 20.84 8.18
CA GLN A 64 -26.74 19.76 7.44
C GLN A 64 -25.62 19.44 6.45
N ARG A 65 -24.88 18.38 6.78
CA ARG A 65 -24.01 17.69 5.87
C ARG A 65 -25.03 17.19 4.88
N GLY A 66 -25.35 18.06 3.92
CA GLY A 66 -26.33 17.78 2.90
C GLY A 66 -25.96 16.40 2.41
N GLU A 67 -26.99 15.58 2.21
CA GLU A 67 -26.95 14.39 1.39
C GLU A 67 -26.38 14.81 0.02
N ALA A 68 -25.08 15.07 -0.01
CA ALA A 68 -24.29 15.41 -1.15
C ALA A 68 -24.04 14.06 -1.79
N GLY A 69 -25.12 13.56 -2.40
CA GLY A 69 -25.23 12.33 -3.14
C GLY A 69 -24.47 11.18 -2.50
N ALA A 70 -25.22 10.27 -1.87
CA ALA A 70 -25.11 8.90 -2.37
C ALA A 70 -25.38 8.99 -3.89
N ARG A 71 -24.36 9.37 -4.66
CA ARG A 71 -24.37 9.29 -6.11
C ARG A 71 -24.50 7.79 -6.30
N GLU A 72 -25.69 7.34 -6.61
CA GLU A 72 -25.92 5.99 -7.10
C GLU A 72 -24.87 5.78 -8.18
N PHE A 73 -23.86 4.98 -7.84
CA PHE A 73 -22.83 4.58 -8.78
C PHE A 73 -23.57 3.65 -9.74
N SER A 74 -24.21 4.23 -10.76
CA SER A 74 -24.96 3.41 -11.69
C SER A 74 -24.01 2.38 -12.29
N THR A 75 -24.50 1.17 -12.39
CA THR A 75 -23.78 0.04 -12.99
C THR A 75 -23.23 0.40 -14.36
N GLU A 76 -23.94 1.25 -15.10
CA GLU A 76 -23.56 1.80 -16.40
C GLU A 76 -22.32 2.68 -16.31
N VAL A 77 -22.22 3.60 -15.34
CA VAL A 77 -21.02 4.44 -15.15
C VAL A 77 -19.82 3.59 -14.74
N MET A 78 -20.04 2.56 -13.92
CA MET A 78 -18.97 1.62 -13.54
C MET A 78 -18.51 0.79 -14.74
N ARG A 79 -19.44 0.28 -15.56
CA ARG A 79 -19.14 -0.44 -16.80
C ARG A 79 -18.35 0.43 -17.76
N GLU A 80 -18.77 1.67 -18.00
CA GLU A 80 -18.05 2.60 -18.88
C GLU A 80 -16.62 2.86 -18.38
N ARG A 81 -16.42 3.07 -17.07
CA ARG A 81 -15.09 3.23 -16.48
C ARG A 81 -14.21 2.00 -16.65
N LEU A 82 -14.77 0.80 -16.46
CA LEU A 82 -14.05 -0.46 -16.61
C LEU A 82 -13.70 -0.71 -18.08
N THR A 83 -14.62 -0.48 -19.02
CA THR A 83 -14.35 -0.57 -20.47
C THR A 83 -13.26 0.40 -20.88
N LYS A 84 -13.32 1.65 -20.41
CA LYS A 84 -12.26 2.62 -20.67
C LYS A 84 -10.91 2.16 -20.12
N ARG A 85 -10.89 1.64 -18.89
CA ARG A 85 -9.67 1.13 -18.26
C ARG A 85 -9.10 -0.08 -19.01
N LEU A 86 -9.96 -0.95 -19.53
CA LEU A 86 -9.57 -2.10 -20.36
C LEU A 86 -8.90 -1.62 -21.65
N ASN A 87 -9.53 -0.67 -22.36
CA ASN A 87 -8.97 -0.08 -23.58
C ASN A 87 -7.62 0.62 -23.32
N ASP A 88 -7.47 1.31 -22.18
CA ASP A 88 -6.20 1.93 -21.79
C ASP A 88 -5.08 0.89 -21.61
N ILE A 89 -5.41 -0.27 -21.01
CA ILE A 89 -4.47 -1.39 -20.80
C ILE A 89 -4.11 -2.05 -22.14
N ASP A 90 -5.08 -2.28 -23.02
CA ASP A 90 -4.82 -2.87 -24.34
C ASP A 90 -3.93 -1.98 -25.20
N ALA A 91 -4.15 -0.66 -25.16
CA ALA A 91 -3.29 0.31 -25.83
C ALA A 91 -1.87 0.33 -25.24
N GLU A 92 -1.72 0.16 -23.92
CA GLU A 92 -0.41 0.05 -23.28
C GLU A 92 0.31 -1.25 -23.66
N ARG A 93 -0.42 -2.37 -23.71
CA ARG A 93 0.11 -3.66 -24.15
C ARG A 93 0.58 -3.62 -25.60
N ALA A 94 -0.19 -3.01 -26.49
CA ALA A 94 0.20 -2.82 -27.88
C ALA A 94 1.52 -2.05 -27.99
N ARG A 95 1.66 -0.90 -27.29
CA ARG A 95 2.90 -0.12 -27.28
C ARG A 95 4.12 -0.89 -26.79
N ILE A 96 3.97 -1.68 -25.72
CA ILE A 96 5.06 -2.51 -25.21
C ILE A 96 5.44 -3.57 -26.23
N THR A 97 4.46 -4.16 -26.91
CA THR A 97 4.70 -5.16 -27.96
C THR A 97 5.46 -4.54 -29.13
N ASP A 98 5.06 -3.35 -29.57
CA ASP A 98 5.75 -2.62 -30.65
C ASP A 98 7.19 -2.25 -30.24
N ALA A 99 7.39 -1.82 -28.99
CA ALA A 99 8.71 -1.52 -28.46
C ALA A 99 9.62 -2.75 -28.38
N LEU A 100 9.07 -3.93 -28.10
CA LEU A 100 9.82 -5.19 -28.14
C LEU A 100 10.23 -5.55 -29.57
N THR A 101 9.31 -5.43 -30.54
CA THR A 101 9.63 -5.65 -31.96
C THR A 101 10.76 -4.72 -32.43
N LEU A 102 10.74 -3.44 -32.04
CA LEU A 102 11.82 -2.49 -32.34
C LEU A 102 13.17 -2.91 -31.73
N ILE A 103 13.17 -3.50 -30.53
CA ILE A 103 14.39 -4.03 -29.90
C ILE A 103 14.91 -5.24 -30.70
N ASP A 104 14.02 -6.14 -31.09
CA ASP A 104 14.38 -7.35 -31.85
C ASP A 104 14.93 -7.01 -33.25
N ASP A 105 14.43 -5.93 -33.86
CA ASP A 105 14.91 -5.40 -35.14
C ASP A 105 16.21 -4.56 -35.01
N GLY A 106 16.73 -4.36 -33.79
CA GLY A 106 17.97 -3.63 -33.54
C GLY A 106 17.85 -2.11 -33.61
N ALA A 107 16.65 -1.56 -33.40
CA ALA A 107 16.43 -0.12 -33.37
C ALA A 107 17.23 0.56 -32.23
N PRO A 108 17.65 1.83 -32.38
CA PRO A 108 18.35 2.55 -31.33
C PRO A 108 17.46 2.77 -30.10
N ALA A 109 18.06 2.74 -28.91
CA ALA A 109 17.33 2.87 -27.64
C ALA A 109 16.46 4.14 -27.53
N GLU A 110 16.84 5.23 -28.21
CA GLU A 110 16.03 6.46 -28.22
C GLU A 110 14.67 6.26 -28.92
N GLU A 111 14.63 5.45 -29.98
CA GLU A 111 13.41 5.15 -30.73
C GLU A 111 12.48 4.25 -29.93
N VAL A 112 13.03 3.25 -29.24
CA VAL A 112 12.30 2.39 -28.28
C VAL A 112 11.71 3.24 -27.13
N LEU A 113 12.49 4.16 -26.57
CA LEU A 113 11.98 5.04 -25.52
C LEU A 113 10.91 6.02 -26.04
N ARG A 114 10.99 6.41 -27.32
CA ARG A 114 10.00 7.28 -27.96
C ARG A 114 8.68 6.55 -28.20
N SER A 115 8.70 5.27 -28.59
CA SER A 115 7.49 4.46 -28.80
C SER A 115 6.77 4.12 -27.49
N LEU A 116 7.50 4.02 -26.37
CA LEU A 116 6.91 3.82 -25.05
C LEU A 116 6.22 5.07 -24.48
N ARG A 117 6.47 6.27 -25.04
CA ARG A 117 5.79 7.49 -24.58
C ARG A 117 4.32 7.47 -25.02
N PRO A 118 3.35 7.77 -24.12
CA PRO A 118 1.96 7.90 -24.50
C PRO A 118 1.80 8.96 -25.59
N GLN A 119 1.29 8.57 -26.76
CA GLN A 119 1.08 9.48 -27.91
C GLN A 119 0.11 10.64 -27.60
N ALA A 120 -0.60 10.58 -26.48
CA ALA A 120 -1.50 11.63 -25.98
C ALA A 120 -0.82 13.00 -25.79
N ASP A 121 0.51 13.05 -25.64
CA ASP A 121 1.24 14.31 -25.49
C ASP A 121 1.55 15.00 -26.83
N ALA A 122 1.44 14.31 -27.97
CA ALA A 122 1.79 14.86 -29.29
C ALA A 122 0.63 15.57 -30.01
N GLU A 123 -0.62 15.16 -29.77
CA GLU A 123 -1.82 15.81 -30.34
C GLU A 123 -2.47 16.85 -29.42
N ALA A 124 -1.97 17.01 -28.20
CA ALA A 124 -2.42 18.06 -27.28
C ALA A 124 -1.78 19.41 -27.64
N GLY A 125 -2.01 19.89 -28.87
CA GLY A 125 -1.76 21.28 -29.25
C GLY A 125 -2.38 22.22 -28.23
N GLU A 126 -1.56 23.17 -27.73
CA GLU A 126 -1.89 24.31 -26.86
C GLU A 126 -3.28 24.28 -26.21
N ARG A 127 -3.56 23.27 -25.38
CA ARG A 127 -4.79 23.31 -24.59
C ARG A 127 -4.60 24.33 -23.47
N PRO A 128 -5.49 25.34 -23.35
CA PRO A 128 -5.39 26.35 -22.30
C PRO A 128 -5.36 25.65 -20.94
N ARG A 129 -4.40 26.05 -20.10
CA ARG A 129 -4.09 25.51 -18.76
C ARG A 129 -5.20 25.74 -17.73
N ARG A 130 -6.47 25.46 -18.06
CA ARG A 130 -7.64 25.83 -17.25
C ARG A 130 -8.48 24.65 -16.77
N TRP A 131 -7.97 23.43 -16.86
CA TRP A 131 -8.56 22.26 -16.20
C TRP A 131 -7.49 21.44 -15.50
N GLN A 132 -7.03 21.98 -14.36
CA GLN A 132 -6.46 21.19 -13.27
C GLN A 132 -7.46 20.07 -12.94
N ARG A 133 -7.16 18.86 -13.40
CA ARG A 133 -7.92 17.68 -12.98
C ARG A 133 -7.62 17.41 -11.50
N PRO A 134 -8.65 17.22 -10.65
CA PRO A 134 -8.47 17.00 -9.21
C PRO A 134 -7.83 15.67 -8.79
N ASN A 135 -7.52 14.75 -9.71
CA ASN A 135 -7.08 13.40 -9.37
C ASN A 135 -5.98 12.96 -10.32
N GLY A 136 -4.75 12.77 -9.81
CA GLY A 136 -3.71 12.08 -10.60
C GLY A 136 -2.26 12.30 -10.20
N ALA A 137 -1.96 13.17 -9.24
CA ALA A 137 -0.60 13.32 -8.74
C ALA A 137 -0.61 13.52 -7.21
N HIS A 138 -0.64 12.42 -6.46
CA HIS A 138 -0.13 12.37 -5.08
C HIS A 138 1.40 12.51 -5.02
N GLY A 139 2.04 12.99 -6.09
CA GLY A 139 3.45 13.31 -6.11
C GLY A 139 3.68 14.67 -5.46
N MET A 140 3.98 14.66 -4.16
CA MET A 140 4.96 15.56 -3.51
C MET A 140 4.90 17.06 -3.88
N ARG A 141 3.74 17.62 -4.25
CA ARG A 141 3.57 19.04 -4.55
C ARG A 141 2.79 19.70 -3.43
N GLY A 142 3.52 20.42 -2.59
CA GLY A 142 2.97 21.40 -1.65
C GLY A 142 2.33 20.78 -0.43
N HIS A 143 3.12 20.13 0.43
CA HIS A 143 2.78 20.10 1.85
C HIS A 143 3.13 21.47 2.48
N ASP A 144 2.62 22.54 1.88
CA ASP A 144 2.58 23.88 2.48
C ASP A 144 1.42 23.97 3.49
N GLY A 145 0.74 22.84 3.73
CA GLY A 145 -0.09 22.65 4.91
C GLY A 145 0.83 22.79 6.11
N ALA A 146 0.89 24.02 6.64
CA ALA A 146 1.66 24.41 7.81
C ALA A 146 1.79 23.21 8.75
N HIS A 147 3.02 22.68 8.87
CA HIS A 147 3.30 21.55 9.72
C HIS A 147 2.69 21.86 11.08
N ARG A 148 1.58 21.19 11.40
CA ARG A 148 0.90 21.47 12.65
C ARG A 148 1.87 21.03 13.74
N PRO A 149 2.27 21.92 14.66
CA PRO A 149 3.22 21.57 15.69
C PRO A 149 2.74 20.32 16.41
N VAL A 150 3.61 19.32 16.52
CA VAL A 150 3.28 18.06 17.20
C VAL A 150 2.93 18.38 18.65
N PRO A 151 1.73 18.01 19.16
CA PRO A 151 1.35 18.27 20.53
C PRO A 151 2.38 17.72 21.53
N PRO A 152 2.66 18.40 22.66
CA PRO A 152 3.70 17.97 23.61
C PRO A 152 3.54 16.52 24.11
N HIS A 153 2.33 16.09 24.42
CA HIS A 153 2.06 14.71 24.89
C HIS A 153 2.38 13.64 23.84
N VAL A 154 2.18 13.92 22.55
CA VAL A 154 2.54 12.99 21.46
C VAL A 154 4.06 12.87 21.37
N ARG A 155 4.77 14.00 21.52
CA ARG A 155 6.23 14.05 21.52
C ARG A 155 6.82 13.29 22.70
N GLU A 156 6.26 13.42 23.90
CA GLU A 156 6.70 12.69 25.10
C GLU A 156 6.54 11.19 24.91
N ARG A 157 5.34 10.72 24.51
CA ARG A 157 5.09 9.31 24.21
C ARG A 157 6.04 8.78 23.13
N MET A 158 6.29 9.56 22.08
CA MET A 158 7.26 9.19 21.04
C MET A 158 8.66 8.98 21.62
N MET A 159 9.13 9.88 22.49
CA MET A 159 10.44 9.76 23.12
C MET A 159 10.53 8.57 24.07
N GLU A 160 9.45 8.22 24.76
CA GLU A 160 9.38 7.01 25.60
C GLU A 160 9.52 5.74 24.77
N VAL A 161 8.76 5.62 23.67
CA VAL A 161 8.85 4.49 22.74
C VAL A 161 10.26 4.37 22.16
N LEU A 162 10.86 5.50 21.76
CA LEU A 162 12.24 5.51 21.28
C LEU A 162 13.22 5.09 22.39
N LYS A 163 13.03 5.53 23.63
CA LYS A 163 13.92 5.15 24.74
C LYS A 163 13.91 3.63 24.97
N GLU A 164 12.75 3.01 24.92
CA GLU A 164 12.58 1.57 25.13
C GLU A 164 13.06 0.75 23.92
N ARG A 165 12.64 1.12 22.71
CA ARG A 165 12.80 0.30 21.51
C ARG A 165 14.01 0.69 20.66
N ASN A 166 14.54 1.89 20.82
CA ASN A 166 15.67 2.39 20.03
C ASN A 166 16.49 3.42 20.83
N PRO A 167 17.21 2.97 21.88
CA PRO A 167 17.91 3.86 22.79
C PRO A 167 18.95 4.74 22.09
N ASP A 168 19.55 4.25 21.00
CA ASP A 168 20.48 5.02 20.18
C ASP A 168 19.82 6.20 19.49
N LEU A 169 18.66 6.00 18.85
CA LEU A 169 17.91 7.08 18.23
C LEU A 169 17.37 8.06 19.28
N HIS A 170 16.91 7.55 20.42
CA HIS A 170 16.50 8.40 21.54
C HIS A 170 17.63 9.31 22.02
N ARG A 171 18.84 8.76 22.18
CA ARG A 171 20.05 9.53 22.55
C ARG A 171 20.35 10.60 21.51
N ARG A 172 20.38 10.25 20.22
CA ARG A 172 20.62 11.20 19.11
C ARG A 172 19.57 12.31 19.07
N MET A 173 18.30 11.98 19.22
CA MET A 173 17.21 12.97 19.26
C MET A 173 17.33 13.89 20.48
N SER A 174 17.71 13.34 21.63
CA SER A 174 17.93 14.11 22.87
C SER A 174 19.10 15.09 22.73
N GLU A 175 20.22 14.63 22.15
CA GLU A 175 21.38 15.47 21.84
C GLU A 175 21.03 16.54 20.79
N MET A 176 20.34 16.17 19.72
CA MET A 176 19.87 17.11 18.70
C MET A 176 18.98 18.18 19.30
N ARG A 177 18.08 17.84 20.22
CA ARG A 177 17.22 18.81 20.91
C ARG A 177 18.01 19.80 21.77
N ARG A 178 19.10 19.36 22.40
CA ARG A 178 19.99 20.23 23.20
C ARG A 178 20.82 21.16 22.32
N ASN A 179 21.38 20.63 21.22
CA ASN A 179 22.36 21.35 20.41
C ASN A 179 21.73 22.15 19.26
N ARG A 180 20.59 21.68 18.73
CA ARG A 180 19.91 22.19 17.53
C ARG A 180 18.38 22.02 17.66
N PRO A 181 17.70 22.75 18.56
CA PRO A 181 16.29 22.55 18.87
C PRO A 181 15.38 22.60 17.65
N GLU A 182 15.56 23.57 16.74
CA GLU A 182 14.76 23.70 15.52
C GLU A 182 14.92 22.51 14.54
N ALA A 183 16.10 21.87 14.53
CA ALA A 183 16.31 20.67 13.71
C ALA A 183 15.62 19.46 14.34
N ALA A 184 15.64 19.36 15.68
CA ALA A 184 14.93 18.32 16.41
C ALA A 184 13.40 18.46 16.28
N ASP A 185 12.87 19.68 16.24
CA ASP A 185 11.44 19.95 16.01
C ASP A 185 11.00 19.47 14.63
N ARG A 186 11.73 19.86 13.58
CA ARG A 186 11.47 19.39 12.20
C ARG A 186 11.57 17.87 12.07
N MET A 187 12.57 17.27 12.71
CA MET A 187 12.70 15.81 12.74
C MET A 187 11.53 15.15 13.48
N THR A 188 11.08 15.74 14.59
CA THR A 188 9.91 15.26 15.33
C THR A 188 8.64 15.35 14.50
N GLU A 189 8.42 16.46 13.80
CA GLU A 189 7.28 16.63 12.89
C GLU A 189 7.29 15.61 11.74
N PHE A 190 8.48 15.33 11.19
CA PHE A 190 8.65 14.30 10.17
C PHE A 190 8.37 12.89 10.68
N LEU A 191 8.80 12.57 11.91
CA LEU A 191 8.67 11.24 12.50
C LEU A 191 7.31 10.96 13.13
N ALA A 192 6.62 11.99 13.63
CA ALA A 192 5.40 11.84 14.42
C ALA A 192 4.31 10.97 13.74
N PRO A 193 3.96 11.17 12.45
CA PRO A 193 2.95 10.33 11.80
C PRO A 193 3.34 8.85 11.78
N ARG A 194 4.61 8.55 11.52
CA ARG A 194 5.13 7.17 11.50
C ARG A 194 5.14 6.54 12.90
N MET A 195 5.46 7.34 13.92
CA MET A 195 5.49 6.87 15.30
C MET A 195 4.09 6.59 15.85
N GLN A 196 3.08 7.35 15.42
CA GLN A 196 1.69 7.05 15.71
C GLN A 196 1.26 5.71 15.09
N GLU A 197 1.55 5.50 13.80
CA GLU A 197 1.29 4.23 13.10
C GLU A 197 1.99 3.05 13.81
N LEU A 198 3.26 3.22 14.20
CA LEU A 198 4.02 2.20 14.93
C LEU A 198 3.42 1.89 16.31
N SER A 199 2.93 2.90 17.03
CA SER A 199 2.28 2.68 18.33
C SER A 199 1.04 1.78 18.18
N GLU A 200 0.20 2.03 17.18
CA GLU A 200 -0.99 1.22 16.91
C GLU A 200 -0.63 -0.21 16.45
N LEU A 201 0.43 -0.35 15.65
CA LEU A 201 0.93 -1.65 15.19
C LEU A 201 1.50 -2.49 16.34
N SER A 202 2.11 -1.88 17.35
CA SER A 202 2.74 -2.61 18.46
C SER A 202 1.75 -3.50 19.22
N GLU A 203 0.48 -3.10 19.30
CA GLU A 203 -0.59 -3.86 19.96
C GLU A 203 -1.26 -4.84 18.99
N ARG A 204 -1.50 -4.42 17.74
CA ARG A 204 -2.30 -5.17 16.77
C ARG A 204 -1.52 -6.23 16.00
N ASP A 205 -0.28 -5.92 15.62
CA ASP A 205 0.56 -6.76 14.77
C ASP A 205 2.06 -6.56 15.13
N PRO A 206 2.54 -7.23 16.19
CA PRO A 206 3.91 -7.07 16.68
C PRO A 206 4.98 -7.42 15.64
N ALA A 207 4.68 -8.36 14.74
CA ALA A 207 5.61 -8.75 13.69
C ALA A 207 5.79 -7.63 12.65
N LEU A 208 4.70 -7.02 12.19
CA LEU A 208 4.77 -5.88 11.28
C LEU A 208 5.38 -4.65 11.95
N PHE A 209 5.13 -4.45 13.24
CA PHE A 209 5.77 -3.40 14.04
C PHE A 209 7.31 -3.49 13.98
N GLU A 210 7.88 -4.68 14.23
CA GLU A 210 9.33 -4.86 14.21
C GLU A 210 9.93 -4.59 12.81
N LEU A 211 9.26 -5.05 11.74
CA LEU A 211 9.68 -4.74 10.36
C LEU A 211 9.68 -3.23 10.10
N ARG A 212 8.60 -2.53 10.48
CA ARG A 212 8.47 -1.08 10.28
C ARG A 212 9.46 -0.29 11.13
N MET A 213 9.78 -0.75 12.33
CA MET A 213 10.79 -0.15 13.19
C MET A 213 12.19 -0.29 12.58
N GLN A 214 12.51 -1.46 12.01
CA GLN A 214 13.75 -1.66 11.27
C GLN A 214 13.81 -0.75 10.03
N ALA A 215 12.70 -0.58 9.32
CA ALA A 215 12.62 0.28 8.15
C ALA A 215 12.91 1.73 8.52
N LEU A 216 12.37 2.18 9.65
CA LEU A 216 12.63 3.51 10.16
C LEU A 216 14.12 3.74 10.50
N ARG A 217 14.79 2.74 11.10
CA ARG A 217 16.23 2.80 11.38
C ARG A 217 17.06 2.89 10.10
N LEU A 218 16.72 2.09 9.09
CA LEU A 218 17.39 2.12 7.79
C LEU A 218 17.18 3.45 7.07
N ASP A 219 15.96 4.01 7.13
CA ASP A 219 15.66 5.31 6.54
C ASP A 219 16.56 6.41 7.11
N LEU A 220 16.69 6.48 8.43
CA LEU A 220 17.52 7.48 9.10
C LEU A 220 19.00 7.30 8.77
N SER A 221 19.48 6.06 8.81
CA SER A 221 20.87 5.73 8.47
C SER A 221 21.18 6.06 7.00
N SER A 222 20.23 5.81 6.10
CA SER A 222 20.38 6.12 4.67
C SER A 222 20.46 7.63 4.39
N ILE A 223 19.71 8.45 5.15
CA ILE A 223 19.79 9.91 5.06
C ILE A 223 21.16 10.41 5.54
N GLU A 224 21.69 9.85 6.62
CA GLU A 224 23.03 10.17 7.13
C GLU A 224 24.12 9.79 6.11
N ALA A 225 24.07 8.57 5.56
CA ALA A 225 25.01 8.12 4.53
C ALA A 225 24.92 8.96 3.25
N ALA A 226 23.71 9.33 2.81
CA ALA A 226 23.52 10.18 1.64
C ALA A 226 24.07 11.60 1.86
N ARG A 227 23.92 12.17 3.06
CA ARG A 227 24.54 13.47 3.41
C ARG A 227 26.06 13.36 3.36
N ARG A 228 26.65 12.30 3.94
CA ARG A 228 28.09 12.06 3.89
C ARG A 228 28.62 12.02 2.46
N VAL A 229 27.96 11.26 1.57
CA VAL A 229 28.31 11.21 0.14
C VAL A 229 28.23 12.61 -0.49
N ALA A 230 27.17 13.37 -0.21
CA ALA A 230 27.01 14.72 -0.74
C ALA A 230 28.10 15.69 -0.24
N ASP A 231 28.47 15.60 1.04
CA ASP A 231 29.49 16.45 1.66
C ASP A 231 30.88 16.16 1.07
N LEU A 232 31.25 14.87 0.90
CA LEU A 232 32.50 14.45 0.27
C LEU A 232 32.59 14.93 -1.19
N ARG A 233 31.50 14.79 -1.96
CA ARG A 233 31.44 15.30 -3.34
C ARG A 233 31.58 16.83 -3.39
N ARG A 234 30.96 17.57 -2.48
CA ARG A 234 31.11 19.04 -2.41
C ARG A 234 32.52 19.46 -2.02
N ALA A 235 33.21 18.67 -1.22
CA ALA A 235 34.61 18.89 -0.88
C ALA A 235 35.59 18.54 -2.01
N GLY A 236 35.10 17.97 -3.13
CA GLY A 236 35.94 17.53 -4.24
C GLY A 236 36.72 16.24 -3.94
N ASP A 237 36.33 15.48 -2.91
CA ASP A 237 36.94 14.19 -2.63
C ASP A 237 36.46 13.15 -3.66
N ALA A 238 37.41 12.62 -4.44
CA ALA A 238 37.19 11.55 -5.40
C ALA A 238 37.95 10.27 -5.02
N GLY A 239 38.51 10.21 -3.80
CA GLY A 239 39.31 9.10 -3.31
C GLY A 239 38.49 7.97 -2.69
N ASP A 240 39.19 7.11 -1.95
CA ASP A 240 38.62 5.92 -1.30
C ASP A 240 37.49 6.26 -0.30
N GLY A 241 37.52 7.46 0.30
CA GLY A 241 36.50 7.94 1.22
C GLY A 241 35.12 8.06 0.57
N LEU A 242 35.05 8.64 -0.63
CA LEU A 242 33.82 8.74 -1.40
C LEU A 242 33.31 7.36 -1.80
N ALA A 243 34.19 6.50 -2.32
CA ALA A 243 33.83 5.14 -2.75
C ALA A 243 33.25 4.30 -1.59
N ALA A 244 33.85 4.39 -0.39
CA ALA A 244 33.36 3.71 0.80
C ALA A 244 31.97 4.22 1.24
N ALA A 245 31.77 5.54 1.25
CA ALA A 245 30.47 6.13 1.60
C ALA A 245 29.37 5.77 0.59
N GLU A 246 29.69 5.71 -0.70
CA GLU A 246 28.76 5.25 -1.74
C GLU A 246 28.40 3.76 -1.57
N GLN A 247 29.38 2.93 -1.23
CA GLN A 247 29.15 1.51 -0.97
C GLN A 247 28.27 1.29 0.27
N GLU A 248 28.50 2.04 1.35
CA GLU A 248 27.66 2.03 2.55
C GLU A 248 26.21 2.40 2.21
N LEU A 249 26.00 3.50 1.49
CA LEU A 249 24.67 3.93 1.06
C LEU A 249 23.99 2.86 0.19
N ARG A 250 24.72 2.25 -0.76
CA ARG A 250 24.20 1.16 -1.59
C ARG A 250 23.77 -0.04 -0.74
N GLY A 251 24.56 -0.41 0.27
CA GLY A 251 24.22 -1.48 1.21
C GLY A 251 22.93 -1.21 1.97
N LEU A 252 22.76 0.01 2.51
CA LEU A 252 21.54 0.42 3.21
C LEU A 252 20.31 0.42 2.30
N VAL A 253 20.45 0.87 1.05
CA VAL A 253 19.36 0.85 0.06
C VAL A 253 18.96 -0.58 -0.28
N SER A 254 19.92 -1.49 -0.44
CA SER A 254 19.63 -2.92 -0.67
C SER A 254 18.82 -3.51 0.48
N GLN A 255 19.27 -3.31 1.73
CA GLN A 255 18.56 -3.79 2.92
C GLN A 255 17.13 -3.23 3.01
N ARG A 256 16.92 -1.97 2.60
CA ARG A 256 15.58 -1.37 2.56
C ARG A 256 14.66 -2.07 1.55
N ILE A 257 15.18 -2.52 0.41
CA ILE A 257 14.40 -3.27 -0.58
C ILE A 257 14.00 -4.63 0.00
N ASP A 258 14.95 -5.34 0.60
CA ASP A 258 14.69 -6.64 1.22
C ASP A 258 13.62 -6.54 2.30
N LEU A 259 13.72 -5.52 3.16
CA LEU A 259 12.73 -5.30 4.21
C LEU A 259 11.34 -4.95 3.65
N ARG A 260 11.25 -4.21 2.54
CA ARG A 260 9.99 -3.97 1.85
C ARG A 260 9.39 -5.25 1.28
N LEU A 261 10.22 -6.18 0.80
CA LEU A 261 9.74 -7.49 0.34
C LEU A 261 9.19 -8.30 1.52
N GLN A 262 9.87 -8.27 2.67
CA GLN A 262 9.39 -8.92 3.90
C GLN A 262 8.06 -8.33 4.39
N GLU A 263 7.92 -7.00 4.42
CA GLU A 263 6.64 -6.35 4.77
C GLU A 263 5.50 -6.78 3.83
N ARG A 264 5.76 -6.83 2.52
CA ARG A 264 4.76 -7.27 1.53
C ARG A 264 4.39 -8.74 1.70
N ALA A 265 5.37 -9.60 1.99
CA ALA A 265 5.14 -11.02 2.27
C ALA A 265 4.25 -11.20 3.51
N HIS A 266 4.54 -10.48 4.60
CA HIS A 266 3.72 -10.48 5.81
C HIS A 266 2.28 -10.02 5.54
N GLN A 267 2.11 -8.94 4.78
CA GLN A 267 0.78 -8.46 4.39
C GLN A 267 0.01 -9.48 3.53
N ALA A 268 0.69 -10.15 2.60
CA ALA A 268 0.10 -11.21 1.80
C ALA A 268 -0.35 -12.38 2.67
N GLU A 269 0.46 -12.78 3.66
CA GLU A 269 0.09 -13.82 4.63
C GLU A 269 -1.16 -13.44 5.44
N GLN A 270 -1.23 -12.20 5.94
CA GLN A 270 -2.39 -11.71 6.68
C GLN A 270 -3.67 -11.69 5.83
N LEU A 271 -3.56 -11.31 4.55
CA LEU A 271 -4.68 -11.35 3.61
C LEU A 271 -5.14 -12.79 3.33
N SER A 272 -4.19 -13.73 3.15
CA SER A 272 -4.51 -15.15 2.97
C SER A 272 -5.27 -15.71 4.17
N LYS A 273 -4.82 -15.42 5.41
CA LYS A 273 -5.52 -15.85 6.63
C LYS A 273 -6.95 -15.33 6.72
N ARG A 274 -7.17 -14.04 6.39
CA ARG A 274 -8.52 -13.45 6.38
C ARG A 274 -9.42 -14.08 5.32
N LEU A 275 -8.85 -14.42 4.17
CA LEU A 275 -9.57 -15.06 3.07
C LEU A 275 -9.97 -16.49 3.44
N GLU A 276 -9.10 -17.24 4.11
CA GLU A 276 -9.41 -18.56 4.67
C GLU A 276 -10.53 -18.46 5.70
N GLN A 277 -10.43 -17.54 6.66
CA GLN A 277 -11.49 -17.30 7.66
C GLN A 277 -12.84 -16.95 7.02
N ALA A 278 -12.84 -16.12 5.96
CA ALA A 278 -14.06 -15.78 5.24
C ALA A 278 -14.66 -16.98 4.52
N ARG A 279 -13.84 -17.85 3.90
CA ARG A 279 -14.29 -19.09 3.28
C ARG A 279 -14.88 -20.06 4.31
N ASP A 280 -14.25 -20.18 5.47
CA ASP A 280 -14.76 -21.00 6.57
C ASP A 280 -16.10 -20.48 7.08
N GLY A 281 -16.24 -19.16 7.23
CA GLY A 281 -17.51 -18.52 7.56
C GLY A 281 -18.61 -18.86 6.55
N GLN A 282 -18.31 -18.74 5.24
CA GLN A 282 -19.26 -19.09 4.18
C GLN A 282 -19.69 -20.56 4.20
N ARG A 283 -18.75 -21.48 4.49
CA ARG A 283 -19.05 -22.91 4.62
C ARG A 283 -19.99 -23.17 5.81
N LEU A 284 -19.71 -22.58 6.97
CA LEU A 284 -20.57 -22.69 8.15
C LEU A 284 -21.97 -22.10 7.91
N ASP A 285 -22.05 -20.98 7.20
CA ASP A 285 -23.32 -20.37 6.84
C ASP A 285 -24.10 -21.24 5.84
N ALA A 286 -23.43 -21.90 4.90
CA ALA A 286 -24.04 -22.86 3.99
C ALA A 286 -24.63 -24.08 4.73
N GLU A 287 -23.88 -24.65 5.67
CA GLU A 287 -24.36 -25.75 6.52
C GLU A 287 -25.55 -25.34 7.38
N ARG A 288 -25.50 -24.14 8.00
CA ARG A 288 -26.62 -23.58 8.77
C ARG A 288 -27.84 -23.31 7.92
N ARG A 289 -27.65 -22.81 6.69
CA ARG A 289 -28.72 -22.59 5.73
C ARG A 289 -29.41 -23.90 5.40
N GLU A 290 -28.67 -24.97 5.15
CA GLU A 290 -29.24 -26.29 4.87
C GLU A 290 -30.07 -26.81 6.06
N GLN A 291 -29.53 -26.71 7.28
CA GLN A 291 -30.28 -27.08 8.50
C GLN A 291 -31.56 -26.24 8.68
N PHE A 292 -31.48 -24.94 8.38
CA PHE A 292 -32.63 -24.05 8.45
C PHE A 292 -33.69 -24.42 7.40
N VAL A 293 -33.29 -24.67 6.16
CA VAL A 293 -34.18 -25.11 5.09
C VAL A 293 -34.85 -26.43 5.47
N ASN A 294 -34.10 -27.43 5.95
CA ASN A 294 -34.65 -28.71 6.38
C ASN A 294 -35.68 -28.55 7.49
N ARG A 295 -35.38 -27.74 8.52
CA ARG A 295 -36.32 -27.42 9.60
C ARG A 295 -37.60 -26.79 9.07
N MET A 296 -37.49 -25.79 8.21
CA MET A 296 -38.65 -25.11 7.62
C MET A 296 -39.48 -26.08 6.78
N THR A 297 -38.84 -26.91 5.95
CA THR A 297 -39.51 -27.93 5.14
C THR A 297 -40.26 -28.94 6.00
N GLU A 298 -39.66 -29.46 7.08
CA GLU A 298 -40.35 -30.35 8.02
C GLU A 298 -41.57 -29.70 8.67
N GLU A 299 -41.45 -28.42 9.08
CA GLU A 299 -42.58 -27.67 9.64
C GLU A 299 -43.73 -27.51 8.65
N PHE A 300 -43.43 -27.24 7.37
CA PHE A 300 -44.43 -27.17 6.30
C PHE A 300 -45.11 -28.53 6.06
N VAL A 301 -44.36 -29.63 5.98
CA VAL A 301 -44.93 -30.98 5.80
C VAL A 301 -45.86 -31.32 6.97
N ARG A 302 -45.42 -31.10 8.22
CA ARG A 302 -46.24 -31.33 9.42
C ARG A 302 -47.51 -30.47 9.45
N ARG A 303 -47.50 -29.30 8.82
CA ARG A 303 -48.70 -28.45 8.71
C ARG A 303 -49.70 -29.04 7.71
N VAL A 304 -49.24 -29.43 6.52
CA VAL A 304 -50.09 -30.03 5.49
C VAL A 304 -50.73 -31.34 5.96
N ASP A 305 -49.98 -32.19 6.67
CA ASP A 305 -50.50 -33.44 7.22
C ASP A 305 -51.62 -33.23 8.25
N ARG A 306 -51.51 -32.17 9.07
CA ARG A 306 -52.54 -31.82 10.06
C ARG A 306 -53.83 -31.36 9.39
N ASP A 307 -53.73 -30.59 8.32
CA ASP A 307 -54.89 -30.11 7.55
C ASP A 307 -55.57 -31.27 6.82
N THR A 308 -54.79 -32.22 6.28
CA THR A 308 -55.31 -33.39 5.55
C THR A 308 -56.05 -34.37 6.47
N ARG A 309 -55.61 -34.55 7.72
CA ARG A 309 -56.30 -35.44 8.69
C ARG A 309 -57.60 -34.87 9.27
N ARG A 310 -57.85 -33.58 9.07
CA ARG A 310 -59.03 -32.89 9.62
C ARG A 310 -60.23 -32.89 8.66
N ASN A 311 -59.97 -33.18 7.38
CA ASN A 311 -60.97 -33.39 6.34
C ASN A 311 -61.33 -34.87 6.21
#